data_AF-A0A196NVV8-F1
#
_entry.id   AF-A0A196NVV8-F1
#
_cell.length_a   1.000
_cell.length_b   1.000
_cell.length_c   1.000
_cell.angle_alpha   90.00
_cell.angle_beta   90.00
_cell.angle_gamma   90.00
#
_symmetry.space_group_name_H-M   'P 1'
#
loop_
_entity.id
_entity.type
_entity.pdbx_description
1 polymer ?
#
loop_
_entity_poly.entity_id
_entity_poly.type
_entity_poly.pdbx_seq_one_letter_code
_entity_poly.pdbx_strand_id
1 'polypeptide(L)' 'MPDLWFVEERNPFGQWSPATYHGEKPTEKQIGGRRREFRRDPREVNVGHHYLSLSDLAENYSPDGRFYLAEGADA' A
#
# COMPACT_ATOMS: atom_id res chain seq x y z
N MET A 1 7.97 -2.20 16.90
CA MET A 1 6.59 -2.36 16.40
C MET A 1 6.64 -3.39 15.27
N PRO A 2 5.60 -4.21 15.05
CA PRO A 2 5.57 -5.09 13.89
C PRO A 2 5.63 -4.25 12.60
N ASP A 3 6.19 -4.82 11.53
CA ASP A 3 6.26 -4.13 10.24
C ASP A 3 4.85 -3.78 9.75
N LEU A 4 4.71 -2.60 9.13
CA LEU A 4 3.45 -2.11 8.58
C LEU A 4 3.65 -1.94 7.07
N TRP A 5 2.75 -2.50 6.28
CA TRP A 5 2.80 -2.45 4.83
C TRP A 5 1.61 -1.70 4.28
N PHE A 6 1.85 -0.81 3.33
CA PHE A 6 0.83 -0.13 2.56
C PHE A 6 0.63 -0.81 1.21
N VAL A 7 -0.63 -1.03 0.83
CA VAL A 7 -1.03 -1.52 -0.49
C VAL A 7 -2.26 -0.77 -1.00
N GLU A 8 -2.49 -0.83 -2.30
CA GLU A 8 -3.79 -0.49 -2.89
C GLU A 8 -4.41 -1.75 -3.50
N GLU A 9 -5.58 -2.13 -3.02
CA GLU A 9 -6.26 -3.35 -3.43
C GLU A 9 -7.42 -3.06 -4.38
N ARG A 10 -7.68 -3.98 -5.30
CA ARG A 10 -8.86 -3.87 -6.15
C ARG A 10 -10.12 -4.28 -5.40
N ASN A 11 -11.06 -3.35 -5.24
CA ASN A 11 -12.36 -3.62 -4.65
C ASN A 11 -13.31 -4.31 -5.66
N PRO A 12 -14.46 -4.86 -5.22
CA PRO A 12 -15.42 -5.53 -6.11
C PRO A 12 -16.00 -4.64 -7.23
N PHE A 13 -15.89 -3.31 -7.10
CA PHE A 13 -16.31 -2.34 -8.11
C PHE A 13 -15.18 -2.01 -9.10
N GLY A 14 -14.02 -2.67 -8.99
CA GLY A 14 -12.87 -2.49 -9.86
C GLY A 14 -11.99 -1.29 -9.53
N GLN A 15 -12.28 -0.55 -8.45
CA GLN A 15 -11.48 0.60 -8.02
C GLN A 15 -10.35 0.16 -7.08
N TRP A 16 -9.25 0.92 -7.09
CA TRP A 16 -8.16 0.75 -6.14
C TRP A 16 -8.50 1.44 -4.82
N SER A 17 -8.32 0.75 -3.70
CA SER A 17 -8.58 1.29 -2.37
C SER A 17 -7.37 1.04 -1.46
N PRO A 18 -6.92 2.06 -0.70
CA PRO A 18 -5.77 1.90 0.18
C PRO A 18 -6.09 0.91 1.30
N ALA A 19 -5.08 0.15 1.72
CA ALA A 19 -5.15 -0.77 2.85
C ALA A 19 -3.78 -0.90 3.52
N THR A 20 -3.78 -1.36 4.78
CA THR A 20 -2.56 -1.65 5.53
C THR A 20 -2.54 -3.07 6.06
N TYR A 21 -1.34 -3.65 6.14
CA TYR A 21 -1.09 -4.99 6.64
C TYR A 21 0.01 -4.97 7.70
N HIS A 22 -0.21 -5.67 8.82
CA HIS A 22 0.78 -5.82 9.88
C HIS A 22 1.54 -7.15 9.73
N GLY A 23 2.83 -7.14 10.06
CA GLY A 23 3.70 -8.32 10.06
C GLY A 23 4.39 -8.53 8.71
N GLU A 24 4.37 -9.75 8.20
CA GLU A 24 5.10 -10.10 6.97
C GLU A 24 4.61 -9.31 5.74
N LYS A 25 5.53 -9.03 4.81
CA LYS A 25 5.20 -8.42 3.50
C LYS A 25 4.06 -9.19 2.82
N PRO A 26 2.94 -8.53 2.45
CA PRO A 26 1.82 -9.21 1.80
C PRO A 26 2.19 -9.54 0.35
N THR A 27 2.71 -10.73 0.08
CA THR A 27 2.99 -11.20 -1.29
C THR A 27 1.72 -11.83 -1.87
N GLU A 28 1.03 -11.20 -2.84
CA GLU A 28 -0.20 -11.73 -3.52
C GLU A 28 -0.94 -12.80 -2.69
N LYS A 29 -1.36 -12.46 -1.47
CA LYS A 29 -1.90 -13.47 -0.55
C LYS A 29 -3.35 -13.71 -0.95
N GLN A 30 -3.67 -14.96 -1.31
CA GLN A 30 -5.05 -15.43 -1.40
C GLN A 30 -5.67 -15.37 0.00
N ILE A 31 -6.35 -14.28 0.35
CA ILE A 31 -7.06 -14.18 1.61
C ILE A 31 -8.48 -14.70 1.38
N GLY A 32 -8.80 -15.86 1.96
CA GLY A 32 -10.11 -16.50 1.81
C GLY A 32 -10.38 -17.11 0.42
N GLY A 33 -9.32 -17.56 -0.28
CA GLY A 33 -9.43 -18.20 -1.59
C GLY A 33 -9.67 -17.25 -2.77
N ARG A 34 -9.62 -15.93 -2.54
CA ARG A 34 -9.68 -14.92 -3.61
C ARG A 34 -8.32 -14.27 -3.80
N ARG A 35 -7.83 -14.23 -5.05
CA ARG A 35 -6.63 -13.48 -5.42
C ARG A 35 -6.94 -11.98 -5.23
N ARG A 36 -6.23 -11.32 -4.31
CA ARG A 36 -6.26 -9.86 -4.21
C ARG A 36 -5.25 -9.31 -5.21
N GLU A 37 -5.73 -8.49 -6.13
CA GLU A 37 -4.87 -7.70 -7.01
C GLU A 37 -4.37 -6.50 -6.21
N PHE A 38 -3.06 -6.28 -6.21
CA PHE A 38 -2.45 -5.06 -5.72
C PHE A 38 -2.06 -4.18 -6.90
N ARG A 39 -2.30 -2.87 -6.79
CA ARG A 39 -1.98 -1.94 -7.86
C ARG A 39 -0.47 -1.87 -8.13
N ARG A 40 0.33 -2.03 -7.08
CA ARG A 40 1.79 -2.12 -7.09
C ARG A 40 2.26 -3.07 -5.99
N ASP A 41 3.56 -3.36 -5.99
CA ASP A 41 4.19 -4.08 -4.90
C ASP A 41 3.92 -3.40 -3.55
N PRO A 42 3.65 -4.18 -2.48
CA PRO A 42 3.52 -3.64 -1.14
C PRO A 42 4.74 -2.84 -0.73
N ARG A 43 4.50 -1.66 -0.16
CA ARG A 43 5.55 -0.77 0.33
C ARG A 43 5.58 -0.82 1.85
N GLU A 44 6.78 -0.92 2.40
CA GLU A 44 6.97 -0.82 3.83
C GLU A 44 6.70 0.61 4.29
N VAL A 45 5.85 0.77 5.30
CA VAL A 45 5.55 2.06 5.90
C VAL A 45 6.66 2.39 6.89
N ASN A 46 7.33 3.52 6.66
CA ASN A 46 8.31 4.07 7.58
C ASN A 46 7.73 4.13 9.01
N VAL A 47 8.52 3.75 10.01
CA VAL A 47 8.09 3.73 11.44
C VAL A 47 7.55 5.09 11.89
N GLY A 48 8.13 6.19 11.41
CA GLY A 48 7.66 7.55 11.66
C GLY A 48 6.30 7.88 11.03
N HIS A 49 5.73 7.00 10.21
CA HIS A 49 4.42 7.16 9.57
C HIS A 49 3.37 6.19 10.14
N HIS A 50 3.70 5.36 11.14
CA HIS A 50 2.76 4.37 11.70
C HIS A 50 1.57 4.99 12.43
N TYR A 51 1.65 6.28 12.80
CA TYR A 51 0.54 7.03 13.40
C TYR A 51 -0.37 7.72 12.36
N LEU A 52 0.02 7.70 11.08
CA LEU A 52 -0.73 8.37 10.03
C LEU A 52 -2.06 7.66 9.74
N SER A 53 -3.05 8.44 9.33
CA SER A 53 -4.31 7.87 8.84
C SER A 53 -4.08 7.15 7.51
N LEU A 54 -5.00 6.27 7.14
CA LEU A 54 -4.94 5.57 5.85
C LEU A 54 -4.98 6.54 4.64
N SER A 55 -5.68 7.68 4.79
CA SER A 55 -5.71 8.74 3.79
C SER A 55 -4.35 9.42 3.65
N ASP A 56 -3.69 9.75 4.75
CA ASP A 56 -2.35 10.35 4.74
C ASP A 56 -1.30 9.37 4.19
N LEU A 57 -1.43 8.09 4.52
CA LEU A 57 -0.61 7.03 3.92
C LEU A 57 -0.85 6.95 2.41
N ALA A 58 -2.09 7.05 1.93
CA ALA A 58 -2.36 7.10 0.49
C ALA A 58 -1.70 8.32 -0.18
N GLU A 59 -1.73 9.50 0.45
CA GLU A 59 -1.04 10.68 -0.09
C GLU A 59 0.48 10.50 -0.24
N ASN A 60 1.09 9.67 0.61
CA ASN A 60 2.54 9.44 0.64
C ASN A 60 3.00 8.22 -0.15
N TYR A 61 2.20 7.15 -0.17
CA TYR A 61 2.61 5.84 -0.66
C TYR A 61 1.85 5.38 -1.92
N SER A 62 0.67 5.92 -2.23
CA SER A 62 -0.03 5.60 -3.48
C SER A 62 0.72 6.14 -4.70
N PRO A 63 0.64 5.49 -5.86
CA PRO A 63 1.25 5.98 -7.11
C PRO A 63 0.71 7.34 -7.56
N ASP A 64 -0.55 7.64 -7.23
CA ASP A 64 -1.19 8.93 -7.50
C ASP A 64 -1.10 9.88 -6.30
N GLY A 65 -0.38 9.49 -5.24
CA GLY A 65 -0.19 10.29 -4.05
C GLY A 65 0.59 11.57 -4.37
N ARG A 66 0.24 12.66 -3.69
CA ARG A 66 0.89 13.97 -3.88
C ARG A 66 2.39 13.94 -3.62
N PHE A 67 2.82 13.07 -2.71
CA PHE A 67 4.22 12.92 -2.30
C PHE A 67 4.86 11.67 -2.89
N TYR A 68 4.19 11.00 -3.83
CA TYR A 68 4.80 9.93 -4.60
C TYR A 68 5.86 10.52 -5.54
N LEU A 69 7.06 10.72 -4.98
CA LEU A 69 8.27 10.84 -5.78
C LEU A 69 8.47 9.48 -6.43
N ALA A 70 8.25 9.39 -7.74
CA ALA A 70 8.62 8.21 -8.49
C ALA A 70 10.12 7.96 -8.25
N GLU A 71 10.46 6.91 -7.50
CA GLU A 71 11.81 6.35 -7.45
C GLU A 71 12.16 5.81 -8.85
N GLY A 72 12.43 6.74 -9.79
CA GLY A 72 12.55 6.48 -11.22
C GLY A 72 12.43 7.69 -12.14
N ALA A 73 12.38 8.93 -11.64
CA ALA A 73 12.72 10.10 -12.47
C ALA A 73 14.24 10.23 -12.53
N ASP A 74 14.85 9.48 -13.42
CA ASP A 74 16.25 9.63 -13.84
C ASP A 74 16.39 10.98 -14.57
N ALA A 75 17.05 11.97 -13.94
CA ALA A 75 17.80 13.08 -14.55
C ALA A 75 18.54 13.89 -13.47
#